data_AF-A0A0P0N556-F1
#
_entry.id   AF-A0A0P0N556-F1
#
_cell.length_a   1.000
_cell.length_b   1.000
_cell.length_c   1.000
_cell.angle_alpha   90.00
_cell.angle_beta   90.00
_cell.angle_gamma   90.00
#
_symmetry.space_group_name_H-M   'P 1'
#
loop_
_entity.id
_entity.type
_entity.pdbx_description
1 polymer ?
#
loop_
_entity_poly.entity_id
_entity_poly.type
_entity_poly.pdbx_seq_one_letter_code
_entity_poly.pdbx_strand_id
1 'polypeptide(L)'
;MAKLGVASVDYLKAVTGLPRHRIEMILAMLEAYRLVERVSDTSEVGPCSRCPFAGLCDASKRKRIREVKFYRVTTRALEACKRRKGS
;
A
#
# COMPACT_ATOMS: atom_id res chain seq x y z
N MET A 1 -1.97 -16.71 -2.52
CA MET A 1 -1.08 -15.93 -3.41
C MET A 1 -0.93 -14.52 -2.89
N ALA A 2 0.23 -14.14 -2.35
CA ALA A 2 0.49 -12.74 -2.00
C ALA A 2 0.90 -12.00 -3.28
N LYS A 3 -0.05 -11.31 -3.91
CA LYS A 3 0.23 -10.42 -5.04
C LYS A 3 1.00 -9.22 -4.48
N LEU A 4 2.12 -8.86 -5.10
CA LEU A 4 2.77 -7.57 -4.85
C LEU A 4 1.77 -6.50 -5.23
N GLY A 5 1.21 -5.84 -4.22
CA GLY A 5 0.25 -4.76 -4.37
C GLY A 5 0.83 -3.49 -3.79
N VAL A 6 0.63 -2.38 -4.48
CA VAL A 6 0.88 -1.05 -3.94
C VAL A 6 -0.39 -0.61 -3.21
N ALA A 7 -0.28 -0.21 -1.95
CA ALA A 7 -1.42 0.22 -1.15
C ALA A 7 -1.20 1.63 -0.59
N SER A 8 -2.26 2.43 -0.59
CA SER A 8 -2.26 3.72 0.11
C SER A 8 -2.69 3.57 1.57
N VAL A 9 -2.34 4.54 2.41
CA VAL A 9 -2.79 4.60 3.80
C VAL A 9 -4.33 4.62 3.89
N ASP A 10 -5.00 5.33 2.97
CA ASP A 10 -6.46 5.43 2.95
C ASP A 10 -7.12 4.09 2.55
N TYR A 11 -6.51 3.34 1.63
CA TYR A 11 -6.94 1.97 1.33
C TYR A 11 -6.79 1.07 2.56
N LEU A 12 -5.63 1.11 3.23
CA LEU A 12 -5.39 0.31 4.43
C LEU A 12 -6.38 0.68 5.54
N LYS A 13 -6.73 1.96 5.68
CA LYS A 13 -7.78 2.41 6.61
C LYS A 13 -9.13 1.80 6.28
N ALA A 14 -9.54 1.84 5.00
CA ALA A 14 -10.80 1.27 4.57
C ALA A 14 -10.88 -0.26 4.80
N VAL A 15 -9.79 -0.98 4.57
CA VAL A 15 -9.76 -2.45 4.68
C VAL A 15 -9.56 -2.94 6.11
N THR A 16 -8.74 -2.25 6.90
CA THR A 16 -8.42 -2.69 8.28
C THR A 16 -9.31 -2.08 9.35
N GLY A 17 -10.04 -1.00 9.03
CA GLY A 17 -10.81 -0.21 10.01
C GLY A 17 -9.94 0.55 11.02
N LEU A 18 -8.61 0.47 10.92
CA LEU A 18 -7.70 1.12 11.84
C LEU A 18 -7.64 2.65 11.60
N PRO A 19 -7.46 3.45 12.66
CA PRO A 19 -7.28 4.88 12.49
C PRO A 19 -5.96 5.18 11.78
N ARG A 20 -5.96 6.27 11.01
CA ARG A 20 -4.85 6.67 10.12
C ARG A 20 -3.48 6.69 10.83
N HIS A 21 -3.41 7.29 12.01
CA HIS A 21 -2.15 7.39 12.78
C HIS A 21 -1.55 6.03 13.13
N ARG A 22 -2.38 5.02 13.44
CA ARG A 22 -1.89 3.66 13.71
C ARG A 22 -1.33 3.00 12.47
N ILE A 23 -1.99 3.19 11.33
CA ILE A 23 -1.51 2.67 10.05
C ILE A 23 -0.17 3.29 9.68
N GLU A 24 -0.06 4.62 9.79
CA GLU A 24 1.19 5.34 9.53
C GLU A 24 2.33 4.86 10.47
N MET A 25 2.03 4.64 11.75
CA MET A 25 2.99 4.08 12.70
C MET A 25 3.44 2.66 12.34
N ILE A 26 2.50 1.78 11.96
CA ILE A 26 2.81 0.41 11.52
C ILE A 26 3.68 0.45 10.25
N LEU A 27 3.34 1.29 9.28
CA LEU A 27 4.10 1.42 8.04
C LEU A 27 5.50 1.98 8.29
N ALA A 28 5.65 2.95 9.20
CA ALA A 28 6.96 3.47 9.59
C ALA A 28 7.83 2.40 10.25
N MET A 29 7.25 1.56 11.13
CA MET A 29 7.97 0.42 11.70
C MET A 29 8.39 -0.56 10.61
N LEU A 30 7.48 -0.97 9.72
CA LEU A 30 7.78 -1.90 8.62
C LEU A 30 8.84 -1.34 7.64
N GLU A 31 8.84 -0.03 7.41
CA GLU A 31 9.83 0.67 6.60
C GLU A 31 11.22 0.64 7.28
N ALA A 32 11.29 0.86 8.59
CA ALA A 32 12.52 0.74 9.36
C ALA A 32 13.12 -0.68 9.30
N TYR A 33 12.27 -1.71 9.25
CA TYR A 33 12.68 -3.10 9.04
C TYR A 33 12.94 -3.47 7.57
N ARG A 34 12.84 -2.51 6.63
CA ARG A 34 13.00 -2.72 5.18
C ARG A 34 12.03 -3.77 4.61
N LEU A 35 10.86 -3.93 5.24
CA LEU A 35 9.81 -4.85 4.80
C LEU A 35 8.85 -4.20 3.79
N VAL A 36 8.70 -2.87 3.88
CA VAL A 36 7.96 -2.06 2.91
C VAL A 36 8.80 -0.89 2.44
N GLU A 37 8.52 -0.40 1.24
CA GLU A 37 9.14 0.79 0.65
C GLU A 37 8.07 1.77 0.17
N ARG A 38 8.41 3.07 0.18
CA ARG A 38 7.56 4.12 -0.37
C ARG A 38 7.69 4.15 -1.88
N VAL A 39 6.55 4.19 -2.56
CA VAL A 39 6.48 4.31 -4.01
C VAL A 39 6.07 5.74 -4.36
N SER A 40 6.98 6.47 -4.99
CA SER A 40 6.75 7.85 -5.44
C SER A 40 6.07 7.91 -6.81
N ASP A 41 6.15 6.84 -7.59
CA ASP A 41 5.61 6.78 -8.94
C ASP A 41 4.21 6.16 -8.94
N THR A 42 3.22 6.99 -9.23
CA THR A 42 1.82 6.58 -9.35
C THR A 42 1.55 5.73 -10.59
N SER A 43 2.50 5.62 -11.52
CA SER A 43 2.39 4.76 -12.71
C SER A 43 2.35 3.27 -12.36
N GLU A 44 2.88 2.89 -11.19
CA GLU A 44 2.86 1.53 -10.68
C GLU A 44 1.54 1.16 -9.98
N VAL A 45 0.68 2.15 -9.74
CA VAL A 45 -0.68 1.95 -9.24
C VAL A 45 -1.53 1.62 -10.46
N GLY A 46 -1.96 0.35 -10.57
CA GLY A 46 -2.75 -0.12 -11.71
C GLY A 46 -3.96 0.78 -12.02
N PRO A 47 -4.49 0.74 -13.25
CA PRO A 47 -5.50 1.69 -13.71
C PRO A 47 -6.68 1.75 -12.73
N CYS A 48 -7.12 2.96 -12.37
CA CYS A 48 -8.21 3.16 -11.42
C CYS A 48 -9.48 2.37 -11.79
N SER A 49 -9.71 2.08 -13.07
CA SER A 49 -10.81 1.23 -13.56
C SER A 49 -10.81 -0.19 -13.00
N ARG A 50 -9.67 -0.70 -12.53
CA ARG A 50 -9.54 -2.02 -11.89
C ARG A 50 -9.39 -1.94 -10.36
N CYS A 51 -9.45 -0.73 -9.78
CA CYS A 51 -9.39 -0.56 -8.34
C CYS A 51 -10.78 -0.85 -7.74
N PRO A 52 -10.92 -1.80 -6.79
CA PRO A 52 -12.21 -2.09 -6.16
C PRO A 52 -12.78 -0.90 -5.35
N PHE A 53 -11.94 0.11 -5.09
CA PHE A 53 -12.31 1.34 -4.39
C PHE A 53 -12.24 2.57 -5.32
N ALA A 54 -12.31 2.38 -6.65
CA ALA A 54 -12.34 3.46 -7.62
C ALA A 54 -13.44 4.50 -7.32
N GLY A 55 -14.60 4.04 -6.83
CA GLY A 55 -15.71 4.91 -6.41
C GLY A 55 -15.44 5.75 -5.15
N LEU A 56 -14.42 5.41 -4.36
CA LEU A 56 -13.92 6.23 -3.25
C LEU A 56 -12.77 7.15 -3.68
N CYS A 57 -12.19 6.90 -4.86
CA CYS A 57 -11.18 7.74 -5.48
C CYS A 57 -11.89 8.91 -6.18
N ASP A 58 -12.01 10.01 -5.46
CA ASP A 58 -12.58 11.26 -5.95
C ASP A 58 -11.77 11.78 -7.17
N ALA A 59 -12.31 11.57 -8.38
CA ALA A 59 -11.64 11.92 -9.64
C ALA A 59 -11.29 13.42 -9.75
N SER A 60 -11.98 14.27 -8.99
CA SER A 60 -11.74 15.71 -8.87
C SER A 60 -10.45 16.07 -8.11
N LYS A 61 -9.81 15.09 -7.43
CA LYS A 61 -8.56 15.28 -6.67
C LYS A 61 -7.31 14.89 -7.43
N ARG A 62 -7.32 14.83 -8.78
CA ARG A 62 -6.11 14.58 -9.60
C ARG A 62 -4.92 15.49 -9.25
N LYS A 63 -5.16 16.72 -8.76
CA LYS A 63 -4.09 17.62 -8.25
C LYS A 63 -3.48 17.18 -6.90
N ARG A 64 -4.23 16.47 -6.03
CA ARG A 64 -3.76 15.96 -4.71
C ARG A 64 -3.21 14.54 -4.74
N ILE A 65 -3.35 13.80 -5.85
CA ILE A 65 -2.76 12.45 -6.00
C ILE A 65 -1.23 12.48 -5.83
N ARG A 66 -0.58 13.61 -6.10
CA ARG A 66 0.86 13.81 -5.86
C ARG A 66 1.28 13.72 -4.38
N GLU A 67 0.35 13.83 -3.44
CA GLU A 67 0.64 13.75 -1.99
C GLU A 67 0.24 12.41 -1.36
N VAL A 68 -0.34 11.49 -2.14
CA VAL A 68 -0.76 10.19 -1.62
C VAL A 68 0.47 9.30 -1.48
N LYS A 69 0.83 8.98 -0.23
CA LYS A 69 1.92 8.06 0.07
C LYS A 69 1.48 6.62 -0.21
N PHE A 70 2.16 6.00 -1.15
CA PHE A 70 1.97 4.59 -1.51
C PHE A 70 3.07 3.73 -0.91
N TYR A 71 2.71 2.52 -0.51
CA TYR A 71 3.62 1.55 0.09
C TYR A 71 3.55 0.22 -0.65
N ARG A 72 4.72 -0.38 -0.88
CA ARG A 72 4.88 -1.70 -1.48
C ARG A 72 5.66 -2.60 -0.52
N VAL A 73 5.27 -3.87 -0.43
CA VAL A 73 6.06 -4.88 0.29
C VAL A 73 7.28 -5.25 -0.55
N THR A 74 8.46 -5.25 0.05
CA THR A 74 9.70 -5.58 -0.67
C THR A 74 9.69 -7.05 -1.11
N THR A 75 10.30 -7.34 -2.26
CA THR A 75 10.41 -8.71 -2.78
C THR A 75 11.05 -9.65 -1.75
N ARG A 76 12.10 -9.18 -1.06
CA ARG A 76 12.79 -9.94 -0.01
C ARG A 76 11.88 -10.30 1.15
N ALA A 77 11.05 -9.36 1.62
CA ALA A 77 10.09 -9.62 2.69
C ALA A 77 9.02 -10.62 2.25
N LEU A 78 8.55 -10.51 1.00
CA LEU A 78 7.60 -11.44 0.41
C LEU A 78 8.17 -12.86 0.34
N GLU A 79 9.41 -13.01 -0.13
CA GLU A 79 10.11 -14.30 -0.21
C GLU A 79 10.33 -14.91 1.18
N ALA A 80 10.75 -14.11 2.15
CA ALA A 80 10.91 -14.56 3.54
C ALA A 80 9.57 -15.07 4.12
N CYS A 81 8.46 -14.36 3.83
CA CYS A 81 7.12 -14.77 4.25
C CYS A 81 6.65 -16.05 3.56
N LYS A 82 6.93 -16.21 2.25
CA LYS A 82 6.64 -17.45 1.51
C LYS A 82 7.39 -18.65 2.08
N ARG A 83 8.68 -18.50 2.41
CA ARG A 83 9.49 -19.57 3.02
C ARG A 83 8.91 -20.04 4.36
N ARG A 84 8.40 -19.12 5.18
CA ARG A 84 7.75 -19.45 6.46
C ARG A 84 6.37 -20.09 6.33
N LYS A 85 5.61 -19.77 5.27
CA LYS A 85 4.30 -20.38 5.00
C LYS A 85 4.36 -21.74 4.30
N GLY A 86 5.54 -22.11 3.77
CA GLY A 86 5.79 -23.44 3.21
C GLY A 86 6.28 -24.47 4.23
N SER A 87 6.25 -24.12 5.53
CA SER A 87 6.37 -25.02 6.68
C SER A 87 5.00 -25.22 7.30
#